data_AF-A0A9R1USD8-F1
#
_entry.id   AF-A0A9R1USD8-F1
#
_cell.length_a   1.000
_cell.length_b   1.000
_cell.length_c   1.000
_cell.angle_alpha   90.00
_cell.angle_beta   90.00
_cell.angle_gamma   90.00
#
_symmetry.space_group_name_H-M   'P 1'
#
loop_
_entity.id
_entity.type
_entity.pdbx_description
1 polymer ?
#
loop_
_entity_poly.entity_id
_entity_poly.type
_entity_poly.pdbx_seq_one_letter_code
_entity_poly.pdbx_strand_id
1 'polypeptide(L)'
;MLPGYHFSQQIPTQDCLSLSVTSPFVKELLEYQIPNTTKLPHLKTNNGTTELDSHIDMYEWTMTSLKLDGQFWSTYFPTTLESNAGTWFKTLSAGSISNFSQLKYLFLTNFMQLRKYKGDCHSING
;
A
#
# COMPACT_ATOMS: atom_id res chain seq x y z
N MET A 1 -15.60 18.47 -48.70
CA MET A 1 -16.54 17.36 -48.50
C MET A 1 -15.81 16.28 -47.71
N LEU A 2 -16.17 16.07 -46.45
CA LEU A 2 -15.85 14.87 -45.64
C LEU A 2 -17.11 13.97 -45.71
N PRO A 3 -17.09 12.62 -45.56
CA PRO A 3 -16.47 11.93 -44.41
C PRO A 3 -15.88 10.53 -44.68
N GLY A 4 -15.16 9.99 -43.69
CA GLY A 4 -14.68 8.60 -43.71
C GLY A 4 -13.83 8.25 -42.49
N TYR A 5 -14.47 8.15 -41.33
CA TYR A 5 -13.89 7.54 -40.13
C TYR A 5 -13.61 6.05 -40.38
N HIS A 6 -12.41 5.58 -40.03
CA HIS A 6 -12.28 4.28 -39.37
C HIS A 6 -11.02 4.28 -38.48
N PHE A 7 -11.23 4.67 -37.23
CA PHE A 7 -10.29 4.44 -36.15
C PHE A 7 -10.45 2.97 -35.74
N SER A 8 -9.44 2.16 -36.01
CA SER A 8 -9.30 0.76 -35.54
C SER A 8 -7.80 0.52 -35.48
N GLN A 9 -7.19 0.08 -34.38
CA GLN A 9 -7.69 -0.84 -33.37
C GLN A 9 -7.14 -0.44 -31.99
N GLN A 10 -8.06 -0.30 -31.04
CA GLN A 10 -8.00 -0.83 -29.68
C GLN A 10 -6.61 -1.32 -29.23
N ILE A 11 -5.89 -0.49 -28.48
CA ILE A 11 -4.84 -0.97 -27.59
C ILE A 11 -5.52 -1.94 -26.62
N PRO A 12 -5.13 -3.23 -26.57
CA PRO A 12 -5.72 -4.10 -25.58
C PRO A 12 -5.29 -3.58 -24.22
N THR A 13 -6.27 -3.41 -23.34
CA THR A 13 -6.18 -3.08 -21.92
C THR A 13 -5.41 -4.15 -21.11
N GLN A 14 -4.22 -4.53 -21.57
CA GLN A 14 -3.34 -5.53 -20.96
C GLN A 14 -2.62 -4.97 -19.72
N ASP A 15 -2.56 -3.65 -19.57
CA ASP A 15 -1.94 -3.02 -18.41
C ASP A 15 -2.78 -3.22 -17.13
N CYS A 16 -4.12 -3.19 -17.26
CA CYS A 16 -5.02 -3.45 -16.13
C CYS A 16 -5.03 -4.92 -15.69
N LEU A 17 -4.88 -5.86 -16.62
CA LEU A 17 -4.82 -7.29 -16.30
C LEU A 17 -3.50 -7.64 -15.62
N SER A 18 -2.36 -7.11 -16.10
CA SER A 18 -1.03 -7.36 -15.53
C SER A 18 -0.89 -6.85 -14.08
N LEU A 19 -1.48 -5.69 -13.77
CA LEU A 19 -1.52 -5.18 -12.38
C LEU A 19 -2.30 -6.11 -11.46
N SER A 20 -3.37 -6.74 -11.94
CA SER A 20 -4.21 -7.63 -11.13
C SER A 20 -3.54 -8.96 -10.76
N VAL A 21 -2.59 -9.44 -11.57
CA VAL A 21 -1.87 -10.70 -11.31
C VAL A 21 -0.65 -10.52 -10.40
N THR A 22 -0.19 -9.28 -10.24
CA THR A 22 1.07 -8.95 -9.53
C THR A 22 0.85 -8.07 -8.30
N SER A 23 -0.28 -7.35 -8.23
CA SER A 23 -0.58 -6.50 -7.09
C SER A 23 -1.06 -7.33 -5.91
N PRO A 24 -0.56 -7.04 -4.69
CA PRO A 24 -1.03 -7.72 -3.49
C PRO A 24 -2.46 -7.31 -3.09
N PHE A 25 -3.05 -6.31 -3.76
CA PHE A 25 -4.45 -5.94 -3.59
C PHE A 25 -5.40 -6.85 -4.37
N VAL A 26 -6.58 -7.11 -3.79
CA VAL A 26 -7.70 -7.70 -4.52
C VAL A 26 -8.22 -6.76 -5.60
N LYS A 27 -8.88 -7.33 -6.62
CA LYS A 27 -9.45 -6.60 -7.77
C LYS A 27 -10.34 -5.42 -7.35
N GLU A 28 -11.13 -5.58 -6.29
CA GLU A 28 -12.02 -4.53 -5.77
C GLU A 28 -11.25 -3.28 -5.31
N LEU A 29 -10.11 -3.45 -4.64
CA LEU A 29 -9.25 -2.34 -4.24
C LEU A 29 -8.48 -1.73 -5.43
N LEU A 30 -8.19 -2.51 -6.47
CA LEU A 30 -7.56 -2.02 -7.69
C LEU A 30 -8.52 -1.21 -8.56
N GLU A 31 -9.79 -1.59 -8.56
CA GLU A 31 -10.86 -0.88 -9.28
C GLU A 31 -11.41 0.30 -8.46
N TYR A 32 -11.00 0.44 -7.19
CA TYR A 32 -11.40 1.55 -6.34
C TYR A 32 -10.87 2.87 -6.88
N GLN A 33 -11.79 3.71 -7.34
CA GLN A 33 -11.46 5.08 -7.73
C GLN A 33 -11.40 5.96 -6.49
N ILE A 34 -10.20 6.44 -6.17
CA ILE A 34 -10.00 7.42 -5.12
C ILE A 34 -10.78 8.70 -5.48
N PRO A 35 -11.83 9.06 -4.72
CA PRO A 35 -12.77 10.08 -5.18
C PRO A 35 -12.24 11.51 -5.07
N ASN A 36 -11.17 11.77 -4.28
CA ASN A 36 -10.61 13.12 -4.17
C ASN A 36 -9.19 13.14 -3.55
N THR A 37 -8.16 13.25 -4.38
CA THR A 37 -6.76 13.37 -3.91
C THR A 37 -6.39 14.79 -3.45
N THR A 38 -7.17 15.80 -3.82
CA THR A 38 -6.89 17.23 -3.60
C THR A 38 -6.91 17.66 -2.13
N LYS A 39 -7.49 16.84 -1.24
CA LYS A 39 -7.58 17.10 0.21
C LYS A 39 -6.75 16.13 1.04
N LEU A 40 -5.91 15.30 0.40
CA LEU A 40 -5.12 14.34 1.15
C LEU A 40 -4.02 15.07 1.89
N PRO A 41 -3.91 14.87 3.22
CA PRO A 41 -2.79 15.39 3.95
C PRO A 41 -1.52 14.74 3.40
N HIS A 42 -0.47 15.53 3.27
CA HIS A 42 0.87 14.99 3.12
C HIS A 42 1.21 14.24 4.41
N LEU A 43 0.89 12.95 4.44
CA LEU A 43 1.42 12.04 5.45
C LEU A 43 2.93 12.02 5.27
N LYS A 44 3.66 12.38 6.33
CA LYS A 44 5.12 12.26 6.33
C LYS A 44 5.46 10.81 6.02
N THR A 45 6.17 10.61 4.94
CA THR A 45 6.70 9.31 4.58
C THR A 45 7.72 8.87 5.62
N ASN A 46 7.61 7.60 6.02
CA ASN A 46 8.39 7.09 7.14
C ASN A 46 9.78 6.65 6.65
N ASN A 47 10.82 7.44 6.97
CA ASN A 47 12.23 7.15 6.63
C ASN A 47 12.82 5.92 7.38
N GLY A 48 11.99 4.99 7.86
CA GLY A 48 12.41 3.72 8.46
C GLY A 48 12.92 3.79 9.90
N THR A 49 12.94 4.97 10.53
CA THR A 49 13.37 5.18 11.93
C THR A 49 12.24 5.53 12.89
N THR A 50 11.04 5.82 12.38
CA THR A 50 9.88 6.12 13.25
C THR A 50 9.23 4.82 13.66
N GLU A 51 9.03 4.62 14.97
CA GLU A 51 8.33 3.48 15.56
C GLU A 51 7.12 3.07 14.69
N LEU A 52 7.13 1.83 14.21
CA LEU A 52 6.14 1.29 13.26
C LEU A 52 4.72 1.40 13.81
N ASP A 53 4.59 1.26 15.14
CA ASP A 53 3.36 1.45 15.89
C ASP A 53 2.85 2.90 15.75
N SER A 54 3.70 3.91 15.96
CA SER A 54 3.35 5.32 15.81
C SER A 54 2.97 5.71 14.37
N HIS A 55 3.55 5.04 13.37
CA HIS A 55 3.14 5.27 11.98
C HIS A 55 1.73 4.76 11.71
N ILE A 56 1.36 3.58 12.23
CA ILE A 56 0.00 3.06 12.11
C ILE A 56 -0.97 3.96 12.86
N ASP A 57 -0.66 4.36 14.08
CA ASP A 57 -1.53 5.24 14.87
C ASP A 57 -1.77 6.59 14.17
N MET A 58 -0.71 7.20 13.63
CA MET A 58 -0.81 8.45 12.85
C MET A 58 -1.63 8.26 11.58
N TYR A 59 -1.47 7.13 10.91
CA TYR A 59 -2.24 6.79 9.72
C TYR A 59 -3.72 6.62 10.04
N GLU A 60 -4.06 5.79 11.04
CA GLU A 60 -5.45 5.54 11.47
C GLU A 60 -6.12 6.83 11.97
N TRP A 61 -5.40 7.65 12.75
CA TRP A 61 -5.91 8.95 13.21
C TRP A 61 -6.23 9.88 12.03
N THR A 62 -5.34 9.94 11.04
CA THR A 62 -5.52 10.80 9.86
C THR A 62 -6.72 10.34 9.03
N MET A 63 -6.80 9.05 8.76
CA MET A 63 -7.87 8.51 7.93
C MET A 63 -9.24 8.59 8.60
N THR A 64 -9.27 8.41 9.93
CA THR A 64 -10.48 8.63 10.75
C THR A 64 -10.88 10.11 10.73
N SER A 65 -9.92 11.02 10.86
CA SER A 65 -10.17 12.48 10.84
C SER A 65 -10.77 12.95 9.51
N LEU A 66 -10.36 12.33 8.41
CA LEU A 66 -10.87 12.62 7.06
C LEU A 66 -12.15 11.85 6.73
N LYS A 67 -12.62 10.95 7.62
CA LYS A 67 -13.78 10.07 7.41
C LYS A 67 -13.68 9.27 6.10
N LEU A 68 -12.49 8.77 5.81
CA LEU A 68 -12.23 7.98 4.60
C LEU A 68 -12.63 6.51 4.83
N ASP A 69 -12.92 5.80 3.75
CA ASP A 69 -13.35 4.39 3.81
C ASP A 69 -12.16 3.43 3.90
N GLY A 70 -12.35 2.24 4.47
CA GLY A 70 -11.31 1.21 4.58
C GLY A 70 -10.66 0.81 3.25
N GLN A 71 -11.37 0.95 2.12
CA GLN A 71 -10.80 0.75 0.79
C GLN A 71 -9.76 1.84 0.45
N PHE A 72 -10.08 3.10 0.77
CA PHE A 72 -9.13 4.20 0.66
C PHE A 72 -7.91 3.98 1.57
N TRP A 73 -8.12 3.54 2.81
CA TRP A 73 -7.02 3.28 3.74
C TRP A 73 -6.08 2.19 3.21
N SER A 74 -6.64 1.16 2.56
CA SER A 74 -5.83 0.09 2.00
C SER A 74 -5.01 0.59 0.82
N THR A 75 -5.63 1.33 -0.10
CA THR A 75 -5.01 1.80 -1.35
C THR A 75 -3.99 2.93 -1.13
N TYR A 76 -4.18 3.77 -0.11
CA TYR A 76 -3.28 4.89 0.19
C TYR A 76 -2.11 4.52 1.10
N PHE A 77 -2.23 3.48 1.94
CA PHE A 77 -1.15 3.10 2.86
C PHE A 77 0.20 2.82 2.16
N PRO A 78 0.27 2.10 1.02
CA PRO A 78 1.53 1.87 0.33
C PRO A 78 2.24 3.14 -0.12
N THR A 79 1.51 4.25 -0.34
CA THR A 79 2.12 5.51 -0.76
C THR A 79 2.85 6.21 0.39
N THR A 80 2.58 5.82 1.65
CA THR A 80 3.29 6.33 2.83
C THR A 80 4.50 5.46 3.20
N LEU A 81 4.63 4.29 2.58
CA LEU A 81 5.73 3.36 2.80
C LEU A 81 6.96 3.77 1.99
N GLU A 82 8.02 4.18 2.67
CA GLU A 82 9.31 4.45 2.05
C GLU A 82 10.28 3.26 2.18
N SER A 83 11.20 3.17 1.22
CA SER A 83 12.37 2.28 1.27
C SER A 83 12.01 0.79 1.50
N ASN A 84 12.49 0.19 2.59
CA ASN A 84 12.30 -1.23 2.90
C ASN A 84 10.82 -1.64 2.98
N ALA A 85 9.93 -0.75 3.43
CA ALA A 85 8.50 -1.03 3.49
C ALA A 85 7.85 -1.08 2.11
N GLY A 86 8.26 -0.21 1.19
CA GLY A 86 7.82 -0.28 -0.20
C GLY A 86 8.31 -1.54 -0.91
N THR A 87 9.52 -2.01 -0.59
CA THR A 87 10.07 -3.26 -1.14
C THR A 87 9.32 -4.48 -0.60
N TRP A 88 9.10 -4.54 0.72
CA TRP A 88 8.31 -5.60 1.35
C TRP A 88 6.90 -5.68 0.76
N PHE A 89 6.24 -4.55 0.54
CA PHE A 89 4.90 -4.53 -0.05
C PHE A 89 4.86 -5.23 -1.41
N LYS A 90 5.90 -5.08 -2.24
CA LYS A 90 6.03 -5.75 -3.54
C LYS A 90 6.32 -7.26 -3.44
N THR A 91 6.73 -7.77 -2.27
CA THR A 91 6.95 -9.21 -2.05
C THR A 91 5.69 -9.97 -1.65
N LEU A 92 4.61 -9.26 -1.32
CA LEU A 92 3.35 -9.87 -0.93
C LEU A 92 2.69 -10.58 -2.12
N SER A 93 2.04 -11.72 -1.85
CA SER A 93 1.35 -12.48 -2.90
C SER A 93 0.15 -11.72 -3.44
N ALA A 94 -0.11 -11.87 -4.73
CA ALA A 94 -1.20 -11.17 -5.39
C ALA A 94 -2.57 -11.47 -4.74
N GLY A 95 -3.41 -10.44 -4.57
CA GLY A 95 -4.72 -10.58 -3.95
C GLY A 95 -4.74 -10.94 -2.45
N SER A 96 -3.61 -10.87 -1.74
CA SER A 96 -3.55 -11.18 -0.30
C SER A 96 -4.22 -10.13 0.60
N ILE A 97 -4.38 -8.90 0.10
CA ILE A 97 -4.92 -7.76 0.85
C ILE A 97 -6.30 -7.40 0.29
N SER A 98 -7.34 -7.64 1.08
CA SER A 98 -8.70 -7.18 0.80
C SER A 98 -9.10 -5.92 1.58
N ASN A 99 -8.42 -5.63 2.69
CA ASN A 99 -8.72 -4.50 3.56
C ASN A 99 -7.51 -4.05 4.39
N PHE A 100 -7.67 -2.89 5.04
CA PHE A 100 -6.60 -2.26 5.81
C PHE A 100 -6.18 -3.11 7.01
N SER A 101 -7.11 -3.82 7.66
CA SER A 101 -6.79 -4.68 8.80
C SER A 101 -5.84 -5.81 8.41
N GLN A 102 -6.03 -6.43 7.24
CA GLN A 102 -5.09 -7.44 6.71
C GLN A 102 -3.72 -6.83 6.41
N LEU A 103 -3.70 -5.65 5.76
CA LEU A 103 -2.45 -4.94 5.48
C LEU A 103 -1.69 -4.58 6.76
N LYS A 104 -2.38 -4.04 7.76
CA LYS A 104 -1.85 -3.73 9.09
C LYS A 104 -1.28 -4.97 9.77
N TYR A 105 -2.01 -6.09 9.75
CA TYR A 105 -1.54 -7.35 10.32
C TYR A 105 -0.25 -7.86 9.65
N LEU A 106 -0.21 -7.88 8.32
CA LEU A 106 0.97 -8.33 7.57
C LEU A 106 2.17 -7.42 7.82
N PHE A 107 1.94 -6.10 7.84
CA PHE A 107 2.97 -5.10 8.08
C PHE A 107 3.56 -5.24 9.48
N LEU A 108 2.72 -5.29 10.52
CA LEU A 108 3.15 -5.49 11.89
C LEU A 108 3.88 -6.83 12.07
N THR A 109 3.38 -7.90 11.45
CA THR A 109 4.01 -9.23 11.53
C THR A 109 5.41 -9.19 10.95
N ASN A 110 5.59 -8.63 9.75
CA ASN A 110 6.90 -8.56 9.11
C ASN A 110 7.90 -7.67 9.88
N PHE A 111 7.45 -6.47 10.28
CA PHE A 111 8.32 -5.48 10.89
C PHE A 111 8.53 -5.66 12.40
N MET A 112 7.57 -6.20 13.15
CA MET A 112 7.80 -6.60 14.54
C MET A 112 8.66 -7.85 14.64
N GLN A 113 8.57 -8.78 13.68
CA GLN A 113 9.52 -9.90 13.61
C GLN A 113 10.95 -9.37 13.43
N LEU A 114 11.17 -8.38 12.55
CA LEU A 114 12.47 -7.71 12.42
C LEU A 114 12.98 -7.12 13.75
N ARG A 115 12.11 -6.54 14.60
CA ARG A 115 12.50 -6.08 15.95
C ARG A 115 12.98 -7.23 16.84
N LYS A 116 12.30 -8.38 16.80
CA LYS A 116 12.69 -9.57 17.60
C LYS A 116 14.03 -10.15 17.13
N TYR A 117 14.29 -10.17 15.83
CA TYR A 117 15.57 -10.66 15.30
C TYR A 117 16.74 -9.69 15.49
N LYS A 118 16.47 -8.40 15.80
CA LYS A 118 17.48 -7.41 16.16
C LYS A 118 17.67 -7.28 17.69
N GLY A 119 17.13 -8.21 18.47
CA GLY A 119 17.15 -8.20 19.93
C GLY A 119 18.33 -8.90 20.59
N ASP A 120 19.06 -9.79 19.89
CA ASP A 120 20.11 -10.59 20.54
C ASP A 120 21.40 -10.62 19.72
N CYS A 121 22.08 -9.47 19.64
CA CYS A 121 23.52 -9.44 19.34
C CYS A 121 24.39 -9.25 20.59
N HIS A 122 23.85 -9.43 21.80
CA HIS A 122 24.68 -9.46 23.00
C HIS A 122 25.33 -10.84 23.19
N SER A 123 26.21 -11.22 22.26
CA SER A 123 27.19 -12.24 22.54
C SER A 123 28.49 -11.60 23.00
N ILE A 124 28.86 -12.03 24.21
CA ILE A 124 30.21 -12.33 24.69
C ILE A 124 31.18 -11.15 24.86
N ASN A 125 31.51 -10.86 26.12
CA ASN A 125 32.88 -11.06 26.56
C ASN A 125 32.86 -11.50 28.03
N GLY A 126 33.45 -12.67 28.25
CA GLY A 126 33.81 -13.17 29.57
C GLY A 126 35.11 -12.54 30.07
#